data_AF-O43394-F1
#
_entry.id   AF-O43394-F1
#
_cell.length_a   1.000
_cell.length_b   1.000
_cell.length_c   1.000
_cell.angle_alpha   90.00
_cell.angle_beta   90.00
_cell.angle_gamma   90.00
#
_symmetry.space_group_name_H-M   'P 1'
#
loop_
_entity.id
_entity.type
_entity.pdbx_description
1 polymer ?
#
loop_
_entity_poly.entity_id
_entity_poly.type
_entity_poly.pdbx_seq_one_letter_code
_entity_poly.pdbx_strand_id
1 'polypeptide(L)'
;LYEKPSLSAQLGPTVLAGENVTLSCSSRSSYDMYHLSREGEAHERRLPAGPKVNGTFQADFPLGPATHGGTYRCFGSFHDSPYEWSKSSDPLLVSVTGNPSNSWPSPTEPSSKTGNPRHLHILIGTSVVIILFILLFFLLHRWCSNNKKCCGNGPRVCRKQNSE
;
A
#
# COMPACT_ATOMS: atom_id res chain seq x y z
N LEU A 1 -28.57 7.80 -11.31
CA LEU A 1 -27.27 8.11 -11.94
C LEU A 1 -26.44 8.86 -10.89
N TYR A 2 -25.27 8.36 -10.50
CA TYR A 2 -24.44 9.01 -9.48
C TYR A 2 -23.89 10.36 -9.98
N GLU A 3 -24.07 11.42 -9.18
CA GLU A 3 -23.63 12.79 -9.50
C GLU A 3 -22.10 12.88 -9.43
N LYS A 4 -21.45 13.53 -10.40
CA LYS A 4 -19.99 13.74 -10.31
C LYS A 4 -19.66 14.70 -9.15
N PRO A 5 -18.59 14.44 -8.38
CA PRO A 5 -18.11 15.39 -7.39
C PRO A 5 -17.30 16.53 -8.05
N SER A 6 -17.05 17.57 -7.28
CA SER A 6 -16.16 18.68 -7.63
C SER A 6 -14.80 18.50 -6.95
N LEU A 7 -13.72 18.77 -7.67
CA LEU A 7 -12.35 18.71 -7.17
C LEU A 7 -11.72 20.11 -7.22
N SER A 8 -11.13 20.56 -6.11
CA SER A 8 -10.43 21.84 -6.02
C SER A 8 -9.14 21.71 -5.22
N ALA A 9 -8.25 22.68 -5.35
CA ALA A 9 -7.07 22.81 -4.51
C ALA A 9 -7.29 23.96 -3.51
N GLN A 10 -7.01 23.71 -2.21
CA GLN A 10 -7.30 24.70 -1.16
C GLN A 10 -6.52 26.01 -1.30
N LEU A 11 -5.24 25.92 -1.71
CA LEU A 11 -4.36 27.07 -1.94
C LEU A 11 -4.28 27.47 -3.42
N GLY A 12 -5.05 26.80 -4.28
CA GLY A 12 -4.98 26.96 -5.74
C GLY A 12 -4.15 25.87 -6.44
N PRO A 13 -4.27 25.79 -7.78
CA PRO A 13 -3.66 24.72 -8.57
C PRO A 13 -2.16 24.91 -8.83
N THR A 14 -1.62 26.11 -8.63
CA THR A 14 -0.20 26.41 -8.85
C THR A 14 0.46 26.71 -7.52
N VAL A 15 1.48 25.93 -7.18
CA VAL A 15 2.17 25.96 -5.88
C VAL A 15 3.68 26.01 -6.06
N LEU A 16 4.40 26.49 -5.05
CA LEU A 16 5.86 26.45 -5.05
C LEU A 16 6.39 25.07 -4.65
N ALA A 17 7.56 24.71 -5.16
CA ALA A 17 8.25 23.48 -4.77
C ALA A 17 8.46 23.44 -3.24
N GLY A 18 8.03 22.34 -2.61
CA GLY A 18 8.10 22.13 -1.17
C GLY A 18 6.88 22.61 -0.37
N GLU A 19 5.95 23.37 -0.97
CA GLU A 19 4.73 23.78 -0.28
C GLU A 19 3.75 22.61 -0.12
N ASN A 20 3.03 22.57 1.00
CA ASN A 20 2.04 21.52 1.24
C ASN A 20 0.78 21.75 0.41
N VAL A 21 0.43 20.76 -0.41
CA VAL A 21 -0.79 20.79 -1.21
C VAL A 21 -1.87 19.96 -0.56
N THR A 22 -3.09 20.49 -0.51
CA THR A 22 -4.29 19.76 -0.11
C THR A 22 -5.35 19.92 -1.19
N LEU A 23 -5.85 18.79 -1.69
CA LEU A 23 -6.98 18.75 -2.63
C LEU A 23 -8.27 18.44 -1.90
N SER A 24 -9.35 19.12 -2.29
CA SER A 24 -10.66 18.95 -1.70
C SER A 24 -11.63 18.38 -2.72
N CYS A 25 -12.23 17.24 -2.40
CA CYS A 25 -13.29 16.64 -3.20
C CYS A 25 -14.62 16.81 -2.46
N SER A 26 -15.64 17.36 -3.13
CA SER A 26 -16.94 17.62 -2.50
C SER A 26 -18.13 17.42 -3.44
N SER A 27 -19.28 17.11 -2.88
CA SER A 27 -20.56 16.99 -3.58
C SER A 27 -21.72 17.30 -2.64
N ARG A 28 -22.89 17.62 -3.19
CA ARG A 28 -24.15 17.64 -2.43
C ARG A 28 -24.70 16.24 -2.21
N SER A 29 -24.30 15.29 -3.06
CA SER A 29 -24.58 13.88 -2.85
C SER A 29 -23.88 13.38 -1.58
N SER A 30 -24.58 12.58 -0.79
CA SER A 30 -24.12 12.04 0.49
C SER A 30 -23.20 10.82 0.32
N TYR A 31 -22.15 10.97 -0.48
CA TYR A 31 -21.13 9.93 -0.60
C TYR A 31 -20.47 9.71 0.76
N ASP A 32 -20.25 8.44 1.13
CA ASP A 32 -19.58 8.08 2.38
C ASP A 32 -18.06 8.12 2.24
N MET A 33 -17.56 7.82 1.03
CA MET A 33 -16.14 7.75 0.72
C MET A 33 -15.82 8.52 -0.55
N TYR A 34 -14.67 9.19 -0.55
CA TYR A 34 -14.08 9.77 -1.75
C TYR A 34 -12.79 9.05 -2.12
N HIS A 35 -12.55 8.92 -3.42
CA HIS A 35 -11.35 8.35 -4.02
C HIS A 35 -10.67 9.41 -4.88
N LEU A 36 -9.36 9.50 -4.79
CA LEU A 36 -8.54 10.46 -5.52
C LEU A 36 -7.48 9.72 -6.32
N SER A 37 -7.51 9.89 -7.63
CA SER A 37 -6.55 9.32 -8.57
C SER A 37 -5.65 10.42 -9.14
N ARG A 38 -4.38 10.09 -9.38
CA ARG A 38 -3.45 10.89 -10.18
C ARG A 38 -3.16 10.17 -11.49
N GLU A 39 -3.17 10.91 -12.59
CA GLU A 39 -2.86 10.36 -13.91
C GLU A 39 -1.42 9.83 -13.96
N GLY A 40 -1.25 8.61 -14.47
CA GLY A 40 0.05 7.92 -14.51
C GLY A 40 0.42 7.17 -13.23
N GLU A 41 -0.40 7.21 -12.17
CA GLU A 41 -0.23 6.41 -10.97
C GLU A 41 -1.27 5.30 -10.88
N ALA A 42 -0.85 4.10 -10.46
CA ALA A 42 -1.74 2.96 -10.29
C ALA A 42 -2.49 2.96 -8.95
N HIS A 43 -2.06 3.79 -7.99
CA HIS A 43 -2.61 3.76 -6.64
C HIS A 43 -3.52 4.97 -6.39
N GLU A 44 -4.80 4.69 -6.14
CA GLU A 44 -5.76 5.65 -5.64
C GLU A 44 -5.66 5.82 -4.12
N ARG A 45 -5.98 7.03 -3.65
CA ARG A 45 -6.11 7.32 -2.21
C ARG A 45 -7.57 7.49 -1.87
N ARG A 46 -7.98 6.99 -0.71
CA ARG A 46 -9.37 7.00 -0.26
C ARG A 46 -9.50 7.64 1.11
N LEU A 47 -10.49 8.52 1.28
CA LEU A 47 -10.81 9.17 2.55
C LEU A 47 -12.32 9.19 2.81
N PRO A 48 -12.77 9.10 4.07
CA PRO A 48 -14.17 9.25 4.42
C PRO A 48 -14.63 10.69 4.16
N ALA A 49 -15.87 10.83 3.71
CA ALA A 49 -16.50 12.12 3.55
C ALA A 49 -16.99 12.65 4.91
N GLY A 50 -16.76 13.93 5.16
CA GLY A 50 -17.32 14.66 6.29
C GLY A 50 -18.39 15.65 5.85
N PRO A 51 -19.49 15.81 6.59
CA PRO A 51 -20.47 16.84 6.32
C PRO A 51 -19.88 18.24 6.56
N LYS A 52 -20.30 19.22 5.75
CA LYS A 52 -19.94 20.64 5.86
C LYS A 52 -21.19 21.49 6.10
N VAL A 53 -20.98 22.69 6.67
CA VAL A 53 -22.06 23.62 7.05
C VAL A 53 -22.93 24.05 5.86
N ASN A 54 -22.37 24.08 4.66
CA ASN A 54 -23.08 24.41 3.42
C ASN A 54 -23.93 23.25 2.84
N GLY A 55 -24.09 22.14 3.59
CA GLY A 55 -24.85 20.97 3.15
C GLY A 55 -24.13 20.08 2.13
N THR A 56 -22.81 20.23 1.99
CA THR A 56 -22.00 19.34 1.15
C THR A 56 -21.28 18.29 1.98
N PHE A 57 -20.92 17.18 1.33
CA PHE A 57 -20.07 16.13 1.87
C PHE A 57 -18.70 16.23 1.20
N GLN A 58 -17.63 16.31 2.00
CA GLN A 58 -16.29 16.64 1.51
C GLN A 58 -15.22 15.79 2.18
N ALA A 59 -14.16 15.45 1.43
CA ALA A 59 -12.91 14.94 1.97
C ALA A 59 -11.72 15.80 1.51
N ASP A 60 -10.79 16.05 2.42
CA ASP A 60 -9.58 16.81 2.18
C ASP A 60 -8.36 15.88 2.14
N PHE A 61 -7.71 15.79 0.97
CA PHE A 61 -6.60 14.91 0.67
C PHE A 61 -5.27 15.67 0.76
N PRO A 62 -4.50 15.54 1.85
CA PRO A 62 -3.16 16.10 1.92
C PRO A 62 -2.24 15.34 0.95
N LEU A 63 -1.63 16.05 0.01
CA LEU A 63 -0.58 15.50 -0.88
C LEU A 63 0.80 15.56 -0.19
N GLY A 64 0.95 16.47 0.77
CA GLY A 64 2.25 16.81 1.35
C GLY A 64 3.02 17.81 0.48
N PRO A 65 4.35 17.89 0.65
CA PRO A 65 5.19 18.83 -0.08
C PRO A 65 5.14 18.61 -1.60
N ALA A 66 4.92 19.70 -2.33
CA ALA A 66 4.90 19.72 -3.78
C ALA A 66 6.28 19.39 -4.35
N THR A 67 6.44 18.15 -4.84
CA THR A 67 7.66 17.71 -5.53
C THR A 67 7.47 17.69 -7.04
N HIS A 68 6.29 17.28 -7.50
CA HIS A 68 5.95 17.14 -8.91
C HIS A 68 4.46 17.49 -9.12
N GLY A 69 4.16 18.16 -10.23
CA GLY A 69 2.78 18.43 -10.64
C GLY A 69 2.06 17.18 -11.17
N GLY A 70 0.77 17.29 -11.44
CA GLY A 70 -0.01 16.19 -12.00
C GLY A 70 -1.47 16.52 -12.21
N THR A 71 -2.15 15.69 -12.99
CA THR A 71 -3.60 15.79 -13.20
C THR A 71 -4.32 14.86 -12.24
N TYR A 72 -5.22 15.42 -11.44
CA TYR A 72 -5.99 14.69 -10.43
C TYR A 72 -7.46 14.63 -10.81
N ARG A 73 -8.12 13.55 -10.40
CA ARG A 73 -9.57 13.34 -10.52
C ARG A 73 -10.10 12.68 -9.26
N CYS A 74 -11.32 13.04 -8.86
CA CYS A 74 -11.97 12.41 -7.72
C CYS A 74 -13.31 11.75 -8.05
N PHE A 75 -13.67 10.76 -7.24
CA PHE A 75 -14.86 9.92 -7.37
C PHE A 75 -15.48 9.72 -6.00
N GLY A 76 -16.79 9.53 -5.94
CA GLY A 76 -17.53 9.20 -4.71
C GLY A 76 -18.06 7.77 -4.73
N SER A 77 -18.16 7.12 -3.58
CA SER A 77 -18.84 5.83 -3.41
C SER A 77 -19.59 5.77 -2.08
N PHE A 78 -20.50 4.82 -1.97
CA PHE A 78 -21.23 4.53 -0.72
C PHE A 78 -20.60 3.34 -0.01
N HIS A 79 -20.78 3.23 1.30
CA HIS A 79 -20.30 2.09 2.08
C HIS A 79 -20.91 0.76 1.62
N ASP A 80 -22.18 0.77 1.22
CA ASP A 80 -22.89 -0.42 0.76
C ASP A 80 -22.43 -0.88 -0.64
N SER A 81 -21.78 0.01 -1.40
CA SER A 81 -21.32 -0.24 -2.77
C SER A 81 -19.93 0.37 -3.01
N PRO A 82 -18.88 -0.12 -2.31
CA PRO A 82 -17.56 0.50 -2.31
C PRO A 82 -16.81 0.37 -3.65
N TYR A 83 -17.27 -0.52 -4.53
CA TYR A 83 -16.72 -0.77 -5.86
C TYR A 83 -17.51 -0.09 -6.97
N GLU A 84 -18.67 0.51 -6.67
CA GLU A 84 -19.45 1.28 -7.62
C GLU A 84 -19.19 2.77 -7.40
N TRP A 85 -18.39 3.36 -8.27
CA TRP A 85 -17.98 4.74 -8.15
C TRP A 85 -18.86 5.66 -8.98
N SER A 86 -18.96 6.90 -8.54
CA SER A 86 -19.62 7.96 -9.30
C SER A 86 -18.86 8.30 -10.58
N LYS A 87 -19.47 9.16 -11.40
CA LYS A 87 -18.75 9.77 -12.52
C LYS A 87 -17.55 10.57 -11.99
N SER A 88 -16.47 10.56 -12.76
CA SER A 88 -15.27 11.34 -12.45
C SER A 88 -15.57 12.83 -12.35
N SER A 89 -14.90 13.50 -11.41
CA SER A 89 -14.81 14.96 -11.39
C SER A 89 -14.16 15.49 -12.67
N ASP A 90 -14.27 16.81 -12.88
CA ASP A 90 -13.42 17.46 -13.87
C ASP A 90 -11.94 17.33 -13.44
N PRO A 91 -11.01 17.20 -14.41
CA PRO A 91 -9.60 17.07 -14.11
C PRO A 91 -9.04 18.36 -13.52
N LEU A 92 -8.23 18.23 -12.47
CA LEU A 92 -7.52 19.34 -11.85
C LEU A 92 -6.01 19.18 -12.09
N LEU A 93 -5.44 20.06 -12.90
CA LEU A 93 -3.99 20.14 -13.09
C LEU A 93 -3.36 20.90 -11.94
N VAL A 94 -2.51 20.23 -11.16
CA VAL A 94 -1.63 20.87 -10.17
C VAL A 94 -0.27 21.11 -10.81
N SER A 95 0.16 22.37 -10.87
CA SER A 95 1.48 22.76 -11.37
C SER A 95 2.38 23.19 -10.22
N VAL A 96 3.66 22.79 -10.29
CA VAL A 96 4.67 23.13 -9.30
C VAL A 96 5.68 24.07 -9.95
N THR A 97 5.92 25.20 -9.31
CA THR A 97 6.84 26.26 -9.78
C THR A 97 7.96 26.49 -8.76
N GLY A 98 9.06 27.12 -9.19
CA GLY A 98 10.19 27.43 -8.31
C GLY A 98 11.28 26.34 -8.29
N ASN A 99 12.49 26.76 -7.91
CA ASN A 99 13.65 25.89 -7.75
C ASN A 99 13.70 25.40 -6.29
N PRO A 100 13.72 24.09 -6.01
CA PRO A 100 13.83 23.57 -4.64
C PRO A 100 15.09 24.06 -3.89
N SER A 101 16.05 24.69 -4.58
CA SER A 101 17.28 25.21 -3.94
C SER A 101 17.09 26.44 -3.06
N ASN A 102 15.96 27.14 -3.09
CA ASN A 102 15.85 28.46 -2.44
C ASN A 102 15.04 28.47 -1.13
N SER A 103 14.40 27.36 -0.76
CA SER A 103 13.60 27.24 0.48
C SER A 103 14.16 26.22 1.48
N TRP A 104 15.21 25.49 1.12
CA TRP A 104 15.88 24.54 2.01
C TRP A 104 17.22 25.12 2.48
N PRO A 105 17.48 25.31 3.79
CA PRO A 105 18.85 25.53 4.23
C PRO A 105 19.64 24.27 3.86
N SER A 106 20.64 24.42 2.98
CA SER A 106 21.54 23.34 2.56
C SER A 106 21.82 22.39 3.73
N PRO A 107 21.52 21.08 3.62
CA PRO A 107 21.96 20.12 4.61
C PRO A 107 23.48 20.20 4.64
N THR A 108 24.07 20.48 5.79
CA THR A 108 25.49 20.29 6.02
C THR A 108 25.81 18.85 5.61
N GLU A 109 26.49 18.71 4.48
CA GLU A 109 26.92 17.43 3.91
C GLU A 109 27.75 16.70 4.98
N PRO A 110 27.29 15.60 5.60
CA PRO A 110 28.22 14.71 6.26
C PRO A 110 28.89 13.94 5.13
N SER A 111 30.13 14.32 4.82
CA SER A 111 31.04 13.54 4.00
C SER A 111 31.14 12.12 4.58
N SER A 112 30.27 11.23 4.10
CA SER A 112 30.35 9.79 4.37
C SER A 112 31.01 9.15 3.17
N LYS A 113 32.33 9.06 3.29
CA LYS A 113 33.21 8.20 2.52
C LYS A 113 32.61 6.80 2.32
N THR A 114 32.68 6.35 1.08
CA THR A 114 33.00 4.96 0.71
C THR A 114 31.89 3.92 0.95
N GLY A 115 30.97 3.81 -0.01
CA GLY A 115 30.17 2.61 -0.25
C GLY A 115 30.97 1.56 -1.03
N ASN A 116 31.61 0.65 -0.30
CA ASN A 116 32.34 -0.50 -0.86
C ASN A 116 31.41 -1.43 -1.67
N PRO A 117 31.85 -1.99 -2.82
CA PRO A 117 31.04 -2.84 -3.72
C PRO A 117 30.92 -4.29 -3.22
N ARG A 118 30.76 -4.50 -1.91
CA ARG A 118 30.69 -5.84 -1.29
C ARG A 118 29.29 -6.23 -0.83
N HIS A 119 28.32 -5.32 -0.91
CA HIS A 119 26.95 -5.54 -0.42
C HIS A 119 26.00 -6.19 -1.43
N LEU A 120 26.49 -6.63 -2.60
CA LEU A 120 25.69 -7.42 -3.55
C LEU A 120 26.01 -8.93 -3.47
N HIS A 121 27.09 -9.32 -2.78
CA HIS A 121 27.52 -10.73 -2.70
C HIS A 121 26.91 -11.51 -1.52
N ILE A 122 26.35 -10.82 -0.52
CA ILE A 122 25.78 -11.44 0.70
C ILE A 122 24.37 -12.01 0.43
N LEU A 123 23.65 -11.50 -0.58
CA LEU A 123 22.31 -11.96 -0.94
C LEU A 123 22.28 -13.27 -1.75
N ILE A 124 23.38 -13.62 -2.43
CA ILE A 124 23.43 -14.83 -3.27
C ILE A 124 23.84 -16.06 -2.43
N GLY A 125 24.73 -15.89 -1.45
CA GLY A 125 25.22 -17.00 -0.61
C GLY A 125 24.21 -17.53 0.40
N THR A 126 23.35 -16.66 0.96
CA THR A 126 22.31 -17.06 1.91
C THR A 126 21.22 -17.91 1.25
N SER A 127 20.94 -17.68 -0.04
CA SER A 127 19.95 -18.44 -0.80
C SER A 127 20.33 -19.92 -0.96
N VAL A 128 21.59 -20.21 -1.29
CA VAL A 128 22.05 -21.61 -1.50
C VAL A 128 22.00 -22.42 -0.20
N VAL A 129 22.42 -21.84 0.92
CA VAL A 129 22.38 -22.51 2.23
C VAL A 129 20.94 -22.81 2.63
N ILE A 130 20.02 -21.85 2.46
CA ILE A 130 18.60 -22.04 2.76
C ILE A 130 17.99 -23.15 1.88
N ILE A 131 18.31 -23.18 0.58
CA ILE A 131 17.82 -24.22 -0.33
C ILE A 131 18.34 -25.60 0.09
N LEU A 132 19.62 -25.73 0.46
CA LEU A 132 20.19 -26.99 0.94
C LEU A 132 19.51 -27.48 2.23
N PHE A 133 19.23 -26.58 3.18
CA PHE A 133 18.50 -26.93 4.41
C PHE A 133 17.08 -27.40 4.12
N ILE A 134 16.36 -26.74 3.21
CA ILE A 134 15.00 -27.15 2.81
C ILE A 134 15.03 -28.53 2.15
N LEU A 135 15.95 -28.76 1.21
CA LEU A 135 16.10 -30.07 0.54
C LEU A 135 16.44 -31.17 1.54
N LEU A 136 17.36 -30.93 2.47
CA LEU A 136 17.70 -31.89 3.52
C LEU A 136 16.49 -32.19 4.41
N PHE A 137 15.73 -31.17 4.82
CA PHE A 137 14.51 -31.35 5.60
C PHE A 137 13.47 -32.20 4.85
N PHE A 138 13.25 -31.94 3.55
CA PHE A 138 12.36 -32.76 2.73
C PHE A 138 12.85 -34.20 2.56
N LEU A 139 14.16 -34.41 2.40
CA LEU A 139 14.76 -35.74 2.33
C LEU A 139 14.61 -36.49 3.66
N LEU A 140 14.83 -35.82 4.79
CA LEU A 140 14.60 -36.38 6.12
C LEU A 140 13.12 -36.66 6.36
N HIS A 141 12.21 -35.81 5.90
CA HIS A 141 10.77 -36.03 6.02
C HIS A 141 10.33 -37.20 5.14
N ARG A 142 10.87 -37.33 3.91
CA ARG A 142 10.64 -38.49 3.04
C ARG A 142 11.26 -39.76 3.61
N TRP A 143 12.45 -39.70 4.19
CA TRP A 143 13.11 -40.82 4.88
C TRP A 143 12.31 -41.26 6.10
N CYS A 144 11.90 -40.31 6.95
CA CYS A 144 11.03 -40.56 8.09
C CYS A 144 9.66 -41.07 7.65
N SER A 145 9.09 -40.58 6.53
CA SER A 145 7.83 -41.08 5.99
C SER A 145 7.97 -42.49 5.43
N ASN A 146 9.09 -42.80 4.77
CA ASN A 146 9.39 -44.12 4.24
C ASN A 146 9.65 -45.13 5.37
N ASN A 147 10.32 -44.72 6.44
CA ASN A 147 10.59 -45.55 7.61
C ASN A 147 9.41 -45.65 8.59
N LYS A 148 8.45 -44.72 8.53
CA LYS A 148 7.19 -44.81 9.28
C LYS A 148 6.13 -45.70 8.60
N LYS A 149 6.49 -46.43 7.53
CA LYS A 149 5.68 -47.54 7.00
C LYS A 149 5.89 -48.88 7.70
N CYS A 150 6.58 -48.92 8.85
CA CYS A 150 6.61 -50.09 9.72
C CYS A 150 6.15 -49.75 11.15
N CYS A 151 4.92 -49.26 11.28
CA CYS A 151 4.17 -49.36 12.54
C CYS A 151 2.79 -49.96 12.24
N GLY A 152 2.73 -51.30 12.22
CA GLY A 152 1.47 -52.05 12.18
C GLY A 152 1.60 -53.44 11.59
N ASN A 153 2.06 -54.41 12.40
CA ASN A 153 1.43 -55.73 12.62
C ASN A 153 2.39 -56.62 13.45
N GLY A 154 2.14 -56.71 14.76
CA GLY A 154 3.01 -57.42 15.73
C GLY A 154 2.83 -58.94 15.73
N PRO A 155 3.34 -59.66 16.75
CA PRO A 155 2.88 -61.00 17.09
C PRO A 155 1.92 -60.96 18.31
N ARG A 156 0.81 -61.70 18.22
CA ARG A 156 -0.09 -61.97 19.34
C ARG A 156 0.67 -62.70 20.46
N VAL A 157 0.49 -62.30 21.72
CA VAL A 157 -0.08 -63.16 22.79
C VAL A 157 -0.69 -62.25 23.87
N CYS A 158 -1.99 -62.46 24.10
CA CYS A 158 -2.81 -61.90 25.17
C CYS A 158 -2.43 -62.51 26.53
N ARG A 159 -2.33 -61.69 27.58
CA ARG A 159 -2.38 -62.18 28.95
C ARG A 159 -3.85 -62.32 29.35
N LYS A 160 -4.27 -63.53 29.72
CA LYS A 160 -5.58 -63.85 30.32
C LYS A 160 -5.79 -63.03 31.60
N GLN A 161 -6.98 -62.47 31.77
CA GLN A 161 -7.63 -62.34 33.07
C GLN A 161 -8.95 -63.11 32.97
N ASN A 162 -9.01 -64.24 33.68
CA ASN A 162 -10.23 -65.03 33.85
C ASN A 162 -11.00 -64.48 35.05
N SER A 163 -12.33 -64.43 34.84
CA SER A 163 -13.45 -64.33 35.78
C SER A 163 -13.21 -64.78 37.23
N GLU A 164 -13.67 -63.94 38.16
CA GLU A 164 -14.64 -64.31 39.21
C GLU A 164 -15.66 -63.17 39.36
#